data_AF-A0A542I4W8-F1
#
_entry.id   AF-A0A542I4W8-F1
#
_cell.length_a   1.000
_cell.length_b   1.000
_cell.length_c   1.000
_cell.angle_alpha   90.00
_cell.angle_beta   90.00
_cell.angle_gamma   90.00
#
_symmetry.space_group_name_H-M   'P 1'
#
loop_
_entity.id
_entity.type
_entity.pdbx_description
1 polymer ?
#
loop_
_entity_poly.entity_id
_entity_poly.type
_entity_poly.pdbx_seq_one_letter_code
_entity_poly.pdbx_strand_id
1 'polypeptide(L)'
;MPCPSMQSRRRRPGNYSGRMVEMRVNWHRRHKEGLSAGDKAADRLRNGMGSWPFVGIFVGFMALWAAVNSYLLANNAWDPYPYILLNLFLSMLAGLQGAILLIAAKRQDAIASAMAQHDYETDVRAAAQIEMLMDINAEQLKLLQELRDLRDKP
;
A
#
# COMPACT_ATOMS: atom_id res chain seq x y z
N MET A 1 50.26 45.97 18.81
CA MET A 1 50.08 45.27 17.51
C MET A 1 49.12 44.10 17.70
N PRO A 2 48.30 43.75 16.69
CA PRO A 2 46.88 43.38 16.85
C PRO A 2 46.55 41.88 16.82
N CYS A 3 45.34 41.55 17.25
CA CYS A 3 44.65 40.26 17.09
C CYS A 3 44.54 39.81 15.61
N PRO A 4 44.66 38.50 15.32
CA PRO A 4 44.12 37.90 14.10
C PRO A 4 42.83 37.12 14.38
N SER A 5 41.82 37.44 13.58
CA SER A 5 40.47 36.89 13.54
C SER A 5 40.43 35.45 13.00
N MET A 6 39.90 34.51 13.77
CA MET A 6 39.43 33.21 13.26
C MET A 6 37.98 33.35 12.75
N GLN A 7 37.84 33.60 11.45
CA GLN A 7 36.59 33.38 10.73
C GLN A 7 36.37 31.88 10.52
N SER A 8 35.65 31.23 11.44
CA SER A 8 35.07 29.92 11.16
C SER A 8 33.87 30.08 10.21
N ARG A 9 34.06 29.66 8.96
CA ARG A 9 33.05 29.61 7.89
C ARG A 9 31.69 29.08 8.40
N ARG A 10 30.64 29.92 8.36
CA ARG A 10 29.25 29.45 8.43
C ARG A 10 28.97 28.58 7.21
N ARG A 11 28.86 27.26 7.39
CA ARG A 11 28.29 26.37 6.36
C ARG A 11 26.81 26.70 6.22
N ARG A 12 26.36 27.00 5.00
CA ARG A 12 24.93 27.20 4.70
C ARG A 12 24.16 25.89 4.99
N PRO A 13 23.00 25.92 5.66
CA PRO A 13 22.16 24.74 5.77
C PRO A 13 21.61 24.40 4.39
N GLY A 14 21.94 23.20 3.90
CA GLY A 14 21.40 22.66 2.65
C GLY A 14 19.89 22.47 2.75
N ASN A 15 19.20 22.72 1.65
CA ASN A 15 17.74 22.59 1.55
C ASN A 15 17.36 21.09 1.53
N TYR A 16 17.17 20.50 2.72
CA TYR A 16 16.80 19.08 2.88
C TYR A 16 15.31 18.81 2.59
N SER A 17 14.48 19.85 2.52
CA SER A 17 13.03 19.73 2.38
C SER A 17 12.60 19.12 1.03
N GLY A 18 13.33 19.43 -0.06
CA GLY A 18 12.97 18.94 -1.40
C GLY A 18 13.21 17.44 -1.63
N ARG A 19 14.22 16.84 -0.98
CA ARG A 19 14.66 15.47 -1.26
C ARG A 19 13.75 14.39 -0.64
N MET A 20 13.12 14.71 0.49
CA MET A 20 12.22 13.80 1.22
C MET A 20 10.87 13.62 0.47
N VAL A 21 10.37 14.66 -0.19
CA VAL A 21 9.12 14.59 -0.97
C VAL A 21 9.33 13.78 -2.25
N GLU A 22 10.48 13.94 -2.91
CA GLU A 22 10.80 13.25 -4.16
C GLU A 22 10.93 11.73 -3.99
N MET A 23 11.37 11.26 -2.82
CA MET A 23 11.52 9.82 -2.55
C MET A 23 10.18 9.12 -2.30
N ARG A 24 9.21 9.77 -1.59
CA ARG A 24 7.86 9.21 -1.39
C ARG A 24 7.09 9.02 -2.70
N VAL A 25 7.28 9.93 -3.65
CA VAL A 25 6.62 9.88 -4.97
C VAL A 25 7.27 8.82 -5.89
N ASN A 26 8.58 8.59 -5.76
CA ASN A 26 9.31 7.64 -6.62
C ASN A 26 9.03 6.17 -6.29
N TRP A 27 8.72 5.79 -5.05
CA TRP A 27 8.46 4.39 -4.66
C TRP A 27 7.19 3.82 -5.30
N HIS A 28 6.11 4.61 -5.35
CA HIS A 28 4.84 4.23 -5.98
C HIS A 28 4.99 3.97 -7.50
N ARG A 29 5.99 4.59 -8.14
CA ARG A 29 6.22 4.52 -9.59
C ARG A 29 7.15 3.36 -9.98
N ARG A 30 8.17 3.04 -9.18
CA ARG A 30 9.10 1.92 -9.47
C ARG A 30 8.44 0.53 -9.42
N HIS A 31 7.37 0.35 -8.65
CA HIS A 31 6.61 -0.91 -8.64
C HIS A 31 5.75 -1.17 -9.90
N LYS A 32 5.71 -0.23 -10.86
CA LYS A 32 5.02 -0.41 -12.14
C LYS A 32 5.90 -0.93 -13.27
N GLU A 33 7.22 -1.00 -13.08
CA GLU A 33 8.15 -1.23 -14.20
C GLU A 33 8.52 -2.71 -14.44
N GLY A 34 7.97 -3.63 -13.64
CA GLY A 34 8.09 -5.09 -13.83
C GLY A 34 6.78 -5.80 -14.13
N LEU A 35 5.72 -5.09 -14.51
CA LEU A 35 4.40 -5.70 -14.75
C LEU A 35 4.43 -6.55 -16.02
N SER A 36 4.49 -7.88 -15.85
CA SER A 36 4.16 -8.82 -16.92
C SER A 36 2.79 -8.45 -17.50
N ALA A 37 2.58 -8.69 -18.81
CA ALA A 37 1.27 -8.46 -19.44
C ALA A 37 0.14 -9.17 -18.67
N GLY A 38 0.46 -10.29 -18.00
CA GLY A 38 -0.44 -11.03 -17.11
C GLY A 38 -0.89 -10.24 -15.88
N ASP A 39 -0.02 -9.46 -15.24
CA ASP A 39 -0.37 -8.69 -14.04
C ASP A 39 -1.32 -7.53 -14.37
N LYS A 40 -1.14 -6.89 -15.54
CA LYS A 40 -2.07 -5.84 -16.02
C LYS A 40 -3.42 -6.43 -16.42
N ALA A 41 -3.46 -7.67 -16.90
CA ALA A 41 -4.70 -8.37 -17.19
C ALA A 41 -5.42 -8.79 -15.89
N ALA A 42 -4.68 -9.34 -14.92
CA ALA A 42 -5.19 -9.70 -13.60
C ALA A 42 -5.76 -8.50 -12.83
N ASP A 43 -5.06 -7.35 -12.83
CA ASP A 43 -5.55 -6.13 -12.16
C ASP A 43 -6.82 -5.57 -12.83
N ARG A 44 -6.96 -5.68 -14.17
CA ARG A 44 -8.21 -5.31 -14.87
C ARG A 44 -9.34 -6.29 -14.58
N LEU A 45 -9.06 -7.59 -14.59
CA LEU A 45 -10.06 -8.62 -14.29
C LEU A 45 -10.55 -8.50 -12.84
N ARG A 46 -9.65 -8.28 -11.87
CA ARG A 46 -10.00 -8.04 -10.46
C ARG A 46 -10.87 -6.79 -10.31
N ASN A 47 -10.46 -5.68 -10.91
CA ASN A 47 -11.22 -4.43 -10.79
C ASN A 47 -12.57 -4.47 -11.54
N GLY A 48 -12.67 -5.26 -12.62
CA GLY A 48 -13.90 -5.47 -13.38
C GLY A 48 -14.90 -6.41 -12.67
N MET A 49 -14.40 -7.49 -12.05
CA MET A 49 -15.22 -8.50 -11.37
C MET A 49 -15.75 -8.03 -10.01
N GLY A 50 -15.12 -7.02 -9.38
CA GLY A 50 -15.56 -6.42 -8.12
C GLY A 50 -16.69 -5.38 -8.23
N SER A 51 -17.17 -5.08 -9.44
CA SER A 51 -18.20 -4.08 -9.66
C SER A 51 -19.60 -4.69 -9.52
N TRP A 52 -20.45 -4.13 -8.66
CA TRP A 52 -21.86 -4.52 -8.48
C TRP A 52 -22.67 -4.73 -9.77
N PRO A 53 -22.54 -3.90 -10.84
CA PRO A 53 -23.23 -4.15 -12.11
C PRO A 53 -22.74 -5.38 -12.89
N PHE A 54 -21.49 -5.82 -12.72
CA PHE A 54 -20.96 -7.01 -13.41
C PHE A 54 -21.63 -8.30 -12.94
N VAL A 55 -21.89 -8.39 -11.63
CA VAL A 55 -22.64 -9.50 -11.03
C VAL A 55 -24.04 -9.60 -11.61
N GLY A 56 -24.73 -8.47 -11.79
CA GLY A 56 -26.07 -8.42 -12.39
C GLY A 56 -26.09 -8.91 -13.83
N ILE A 57 -25.13 -8.50 -14.66
CA ILE A 57 -25.01 -8.97 -16.05
C ILE A 57 -24.71 -10.47 -16.10
N PHE A 58 -23.82 -10.96 -15.23
CA PHE A 58 -23.45 -12.38 -15.19
C PHE A 58 -24.62 -13.28 -14.78
N VAL A 59 -25.36 -12.89 -13.74
CA VAL A 59 -26.58 -13.60 -13.31
C VAL A 59 -27.66 -13.54 -14.38
N GLY A 60 -27.83 -12.38 -15.03
CA GLY A 60 -28.77 -12.23 -16.15
C GLY A 60 -28.41 -13.09 -17.35
N PHE A 61 -27.12 -13.18 -17.70
CA PHE A 61 -26.63 -14.04 -18.78
C PHE A 61 -26.84 -15.53 -18.45
N MET A 62 -26.57 -15.94 -17.21
CA MET A 62 -26.82 -17.31 -16.75
C MET A 62 -28.32 -17.67 -16.78
N ALA A 63 -29.18 -16.77 -16.32
CA ALA A 63 -30.62 -16.96 -16.36
C ALA A 63 -31.15 -17.01 -17.80
N LEU A 64 -30.64 -16.13 -18.68
CA LEU A 64 -30.98 -16.12 -20.10
C LEU A 64 -30.54 -17.41 -20.79
N TRP A 65 -29.32 -17.88 -20.53
CA TRP A 65 -28.81 -19.11 -21.11
C TRP A 65 -29.59 -20.34 -20.64
N ALA A 66 -29.91 -20.41 -19.34
CA ALA A 66 -30.76 -21.46 -18.79
C ALA A 66 -32.16 -21.43 -19.40
N ALA A 67 -32.76 -20.24 -19.56
CA ALA A 67 -34.07 -20.08 -20.18
C ALA A 67 -34.06 -20.45 -21.68
N VAL A 68 -33.04 -20.03 -22.44
CA VAL A 68 -32.86 -20.38 -23.85
C VAL A 68 -32.69 -21.89 -24.01
N ASN A 69 -31.82 -22.52 -23.23
CA ASN A 69 -31.58 -23.96 -23.29
C ASN A 69 -32.83 -24.76 -22.87
N SER A 70 -33.56 -24.30 -21.86
CA SER A 70 -34.80 -24.94 -21.40
C SER A 70 -35.99 -24.73 -22.35
N TYR A 71 -36.06 -23.61 -23.07
CA TYR A 71 -37.22 -23.25 -23.91
C TYR A 71 -37.04 -23.63 -25.39
N LEU A 72 -35.85 -23.48 -25.98
CA LEU A 72 -35.61 -23.86 -27.38
C LEU A 72 -35.41 -25.36 -27.59
N LEU A 73 -35.01 -26.08 -26.55
CA LEU A 73 -34.46 -27.44 -26.69
C LEU A 73 -35.16 -28.48 -25.80
N ALA A 74 -36.38 -28.21 -25.37
CA ALA A 74 -37.19 -29.11 -24.53
C ALA A 74 -37.38 -30.53 -25.11
N ASN A 75 -37.25 -30.70 -26.44
CA ASN A 75 -37.38 -32.01 -27.11
C ASN A 75 -36.03 -32.69 -27.48
N ASN A 76 -34.91 -31.97 -27.42
CA ASN A 76 -33.59 -32.50 -27.84
C ASN A 76 -32.47 -31.81 -27.04
N ALA A 77 -32.63 -31.76 -25.72
CA ALA A 77 -31.81 -30.94 -24.84
C ALA A 77 -30.31 -31.29 -24.98
N TRP A 78 -29.53 -30.33 -25.49
CA TRP A 78 -28.07 -30.41 -25.60
C TRP A 78 -27.40 -30.47 -24.23
N ASP A 79 -28.06 -29.96 -23.17
CA ASP A 79 -27.59 -30.03 -21.78
C ASP A 79 -28.79 -30.32 -20.84
N PRO A 80 -29.19 -31.59 -20.68
CA PRO A 80 -30.25 -32.02 -19.75
C PRO A 80 -29.89 -31.76 -18.28
N TYR A 81 -30.89 -31.74 -17.41
CA TYR A 81 -30.69 -31.59 -15.96
C TYR A 81 -29.81 -32.72 -15.40
N PRO A 82 -28.72 -32.46 -14.64
CA PRO A 82 -28.19 -31.19 -14.14
C PRO A 82 -27.13 -30.61 -15.09
N TYR A 83 -27.30 -29.36 -15.53
CA TYR A 83 -26.47 -28.67 -16.53
C TYR A 83 -24.95 -28.88 -16.34
N ILE A 84 -24.39 -29.91 -16.99
CA ILE A 84 -23.08 -30.45 -16.63
C ILE A 84 -21.98 -29.50 -17.11
N LEU A 85 -22.22 -28.86 -18.26
CA LEU A 85 -21.29 -27.93 -18.90
C LEU A 85 -21.27 -26.60 -18.17
N LEU A 86 -22.44 -26.08 -17.75
CA LEU A 86 -22.51 -24.87 -16.93
C LEU A 86 -21.78 -25.06 -15.60
N ASN A 87 -22.02 -26.17 -14.91
CA ASN A 87 -21.38 -26.42 -13.62
C ASN A 87 -19.86 -26.60 -13.75
N LEU A 88 -19.39 -27.27 -14.80
CA LEU A 88 -17.96 -27.43 -15.08
C LEU A 88 -17.29 -26.07 -15.38
N PHE A 89 -17.93 -25.25 -16.21
CA PHE A 89 -17.42 -23.93 -16.56
C PHE A 89 -17.38 -22.99 -15.35
N LEU A 90 -18.43 -23.00 -14.52
CA LEU A 90 -18.47 -22.24 -13.26
C LEU A 90 -17.38 -22.67 -12.29
N SER A 91 -17.15 -23.98 -12.16
CA SER A 91 -16.09 -24.52 -11.30
C SER A 91 -14.70 -24.09 -11.77
N MET A 92 -14.45 -24.16 -13.09
CA MET A 92 -13.19 -23.69 -13.68
C MET A 92 -13.01 -22.17 -13.49
N LEU A 93 -14.06 -21.37 -13.69
CA LEU A 93 -14.03 -19.94 -13.45
C LEU A 93 -13.73 -19.61 -11.99
N ALA A 94 -14.36 -20.30 -11.04
CA ALA A 94 -14.10 -20.12 -9.61
C ALA A 94 -12.65 -20.48 -9.24
N GLY A 95 -12.11 -21.58 -9.79
CA GLY A 95 -10.70 -21.95 -9.60
C GLY A 95 -9.73 -20.91 -10.15
N LEU A 96 -9.99 -20.40 -11.36
CA LEU A 96 -9.20 -19.32 -11.97
C LEU A 96 -9.27 -18.03 -11.14
N GLN A 97 -10.45 -17.67 -10.64
CA GLN A 97 -10.64 -16.52 -9.75
C GLN A 97 -9.80 -16.66 -8.47
N GLY A 98 -9.83 -17.83 -7.82
CA GLY A 98 -9.03 -18.11 -6.63
C GLY A 98 -7.52 -18.02 -6.90
N ALA A 99 -7.05 -18.52 -8.04
CA ALA A 99 -5.65 -18.41 -8.44
C ALA A 99 -5.20 -16.96 -8.68
N ILE A 100 -6.02 -16.16 -9.38
CA ILE A 100 -5.75 -14.74 -9.59
C ILE A 100 -5.72 -13.99 -8.25
N LEU A 101 -6.65 -14.29 -7.35
CA LEU A 101 -6.69 -13.71 -6.00
C LEU A 101 -5.40 -14.05 -5.22
N LEU A 102 -4.93 -15.30 -5.28
CA LEU A 102 -3.72 -15.74 -4.60
C LEU A 102 -2.46 -15.06 -5.15
N ILE A 103 -2.36 -14.90 -6.47
CA ILE A 103 -1.26 -14.17 -7.11
C ILE A 103 -1.28 -12.70 -6.68
N ALA A 104 -2.46 -12.07 -6.69
CA ALA A 104 -2.62 -10.69 -6.25
C ALA A 104 -2.27 -10.51 -4.77
N ALA A 105 -2.67 -11.44 -3.91
CA ALA A 105 -2.37 -11.44 -2.48
C ALA A 105 -0.87 -11.57 -2.21
N LYS A 106 -0.19 -12.53 -2.85
CA LYS A 106 1.26 -12.73 -2.71
C LYS A 106 2.06 -11.46 -3.03
N ARG A 107 1.63 -10.71 -4.05
CA ARG A 107 2.25 -9.44 -4.42
C ARG A 107 2.00 -8.33 -3.39
N GLN A 108 0.78 -8.22 -2.87
CA GLN A 108 0.46 -7.22 -1.84
C GLN A 108 1.21 -7.49 -0.54
N ASP A 109 1.35 -8.76 -0.14
CA ASP A 109 2.08 -9.16 1.06
C ASP A 109 3.57 -8.84 0.99
N ALA A 110 4.21 -9.06 -0.16
CA ALA A 110 5.59 -8.66 -0.40
C ALA A 110 5.79 -7.14 -0.29
N ILE A 111 4.83 -6.34 -0.76
CA ILE A 111 4.88 -4.88 -0.65
C ILE A 111 4.64 -4.45 0.80
N ALA A 112 3.67 -5.06 1.48
CA ALA A 112 3.33 -4.79 2.89
C ALA A 112 4.51 -5.07 3.82
N SER A 113 5.20 -6.20 3.65
CA SER A 113 6.39 -6.54 4.45
C SER A 113 7.55 -5.55 4.24
N ALA A 114 7.78 -5.11 3.00
CA ALA A 114 8.80 -4.12 2.70
C ALA A 114 8.48 -2.74 3.32
N MET A 115 7.20 -2.34 3.28
CA MET A 115 6.73 -1.10 3.94
C MET A 115 6.87 -1.20 5.46
N ALA A 116 6.48 -2.33 6.06
CA ALA A 116 6.59 -2.55 7.50
C ALA A 116 8.04 -2.43 8.00
N GLN A 117 9.01 -2.95 7.25
CA GLN A 117 10.43 -2.82 7.61
C GLN A 117 10.91 -1.36 7.57
N HIS A 118 10.48 -0.59 6.57
CA HIS A 118 10.85 0.81 6.44
C HIS A 118 10.19 1.68 7.54
N ASP A 119 8.92 1.41 7.84
CA ASP A 119 8.20 2.10 8.90
C ASP A 119 8.85 1.82 10.26
N TYR A 120 9.25 0.56 10.52
CA TYR A 120 10.00 0.19 11.73
C TYR A 120 11.32 0.97 11.88
N GLU A 121 12.14 1.05 10.82
CA GLU A 121 13.37 1.84 10.87
C GLU A 121 13.12 3.34 11.11
N THR A 122 12.05 3.87 10.53
CA THR A 122 11.68 5.28 10.69
C THR A 122 11.22 5.55 12.12
N ASP A 123 10.41 4.66 12.69
CA ASP A 123 9.91 4.76 14.06
C ASP A 123 11.05 4.69 15.09
N VAL A 124 12.01 3.77 14.91
CA VAL A 124 13.20 3.69 15.78
C VAL A 124 14.03 4.98 15.71
N ARG A 125 14.25 5.53 14.50
CA ARG A 125 14.96 6.81 14.35
C ARG A 125 14.19 7.98 14.94
N ALA A 126 12.87 7.96 14.88
CA ALA A 126 12.02 8.98 15.48
C ALA A 126 12.08 8.90 17.01
N ALA A 127 12.02 7.70 17.58
CA ALA A 127 12.16 7.47 19.01
C ALA A 127 13.49 8.01 19.55
N ALA A 128 14.61 7.73 18.87
CA ALA A 128 15.92 8.26 19.26
C ALA A 128 15.99 9.80 19.20
N GLN A 129 15.35 10.43 18.22
CA GLN A 129 15.25 11.89 18.13
C GLN A 129 14.40 12.48 19.26
N ILE A 130 13.32 11.80 19.63
CA ILE A 130 12.46 12.22 20.76
C ILE A 130 13.24 12.13 22.07
N GLU A 131 13.98 11.05 22.30
CA GLU A 131 14.82 10.88 23.48
C GLU A 131 15.85 12.01 23.60
N MET A 132 16.56 12.30 22.50
CA MET A 132 17.49 13.44 22.45
C MET A 132 16.81 14.79 22.78
N LEU A 133 15.59 15.01 22.28
CA LEU A 133 14.82 16.21 22.61
C LEU A 133 14.39 16.25 24.07
N MET A 134 14.08 15.11 24.69
CA MET A 134 13.73 15.03 26.11
C MET A 134 14.94 15.35 26.98
N ASP A 135 16.12 14.86 26.63
CA ASP A 135 17.36 15.18 27.34
C ASP A 135 17.68 16.67 27.30
N ILE A 136 17.58 17.30 26.13
CA ILE A 136 17.79 18.75 25.98
C ILE A 136 16.78 19.53 26.82
N ASN A 137 15.50 19.15 26.80
CA ASN A 137 14.48 19.79 27.64
C ASN A 137 14.77 19.63 29.13
N ALA A 138 15.25 18.46 29.56
CA ALA A 138 15.63 18.20 30.95
C ALA A 138 16.83 19.06 31.38
N GLU A 139 17.83 19.23 30.51
CA GLU A 139 18.95 20.15 30.76
C GLU A 139 18.48 21.60 30.87
N GLN A 140 17.62 22.05 29.96
CA GLN A 140 17.03 23.39 30.02
C GLN A 140 16.27 23.62 31.33
N LEU A 141 15.55 22.62 31.81
CA LEU A 141 14.83 22.71 33.09
C LEU A 141 15.78 22.89 34.27
N LYS A 142 16.92 22.18 34.30
CA LYS A 142 17.95 22.34 35.33
C LYS A 142 18.53 23.74 35.34
N LEU A 143 18.88 24.29 34.17
CA LEU A 143 19.40 25.65 34.06
C LEU A 143 18.38 26.70 34.54
N LEU A 144 17.10 26.51 34.22
CA LEU A 144 16.03 27.39 34.70
C LEU A 144 15.85 27.31 36.22
N GLN A 145 16.02 26.13 36.82
CA GLN A 145 16.00 25.95 38.28
C GLN A 145 17.19 26.68 38.94
N GLU A 146 18.41 26.50 38.42
CA GLU A 146 19.59 27.21 38.94
C GLU A 146 19.42 28.74 38.88
N LEU A 147 18.93 29.27 37.76
CA LEU A 147 18.66 30.70 37.63
C LEU A 147 17.60 31.20 38.62
N ARG A 148 16.56 30.38 38.88
CA ARG A 148 15.54 30.71 39.89
C ARG A 148 16.15 30.75 41.28
N ASP A 149 16.96 29.75 41.64
CA ASP A 149 17.57 29.65 42.97
C ASP A 149 18.59 30.77 43.22
N LEU A 150 19.33 31.20 42.17
CA LEU A 150 20.20 32.38 42.24
C LEU A 150 19.43 33.69 42.42
N ARG A 151 18.22 33.80 41.88
CA ARG A 151 17.36 34.98 42.03
C ARG A 151 16.69 35.07 43.40
N ASP A 152 16.36 33.94 44.02
CA ASP A 152 15.73 33.88 45.36
C ASP A 152 16.74 33.96 46.52
N LYS A 153 18.04 34.01 46.22
CA LYS A 153 19.08 34.23 47.23
C LYS A 153 19.07 35.72 47.66
N PRO A 154 18.92 36.03 48.96
CA PRO A 154 18.72 37.39 49.46
C PRO A 154 19.92 38.31 49.27
#